data_AF-A0A1E1KL42-F1
#
_entry.id   AF-A0A1E1KL42-F1
#
_cell.length_a   1.000
_cell.length_b   1.000
_cell.length_c   1.000
_cell.angle_alpha   90.00
_cell.angle_beta   90.00
_cell.angle_gamma   90.00
#
_symmetry.space_group_name_H-M   'P 1'
#
loop_
_entity.id
_entity.type
_entity.pdbx_description
1 polymer ?
#
loop_
_entity_poly.entity_id
_entity_poly.type
_entity_poly.pdbx_seq_one_letter_code
_entity_poly.pdbx_strand_id
1 'polypeptide(L)'
;MLISLTVGKVDAGVAVLLTQDKRLIEFPSILLPPNISSGSIVDITVSRNLDSETKSQSAFLALQDSIYSSFGESEPVAPKLSCRNATQTSVVLEWDLIEVATADVISLSLFRNGQKAGNIPRPTTILSTKISGLAVDTEYTFHLVLRTSAGTFSSEKVVVKTHKMTDLSGITVTPGILPSQLKDSLTKAVERIGAKMADTVRIDTTHFVTTEGRGMLWEKAVEMNIPVVRPEWVEGCERGGRIVGVRQYYLDADPRQRQIAQTEVPVQSRPEPARESPLPSPPATNGSSQAIPPTPPAKDISKEEQQSGEEAENDEEEKTAVQDEQKFRIEDQDQQKIALRPAAPESASGAEDGDEKLKEPVDENGGSGSQTPGHSSFQDVAL
;
A
#
# COMPACT_ATOMS: atom_id res chain seq x y z
N MET A 1 53.51 -38.12 -17.64
CA MET A 1 53.53 -39.60 -17.65
C MET A 1 53.16 -40.03 -19.06
N LEU A 2 53.96 -40.91 -19.67
CA LEU A 2 53.67 -41.51 -20.96
C LEU A 2 53.18 -42.95 -20.71
N ILE A 3 52.07 -43.35 -21.34
CA ILE A 3 51.50 -44.69 -21.20
C ILE A 3 51.10 -45.20 -22.58
N SER A 4 51.70 -46.31 -23.01
CA SER A 4 51.31 -47.03 -24.23
C SER A 4 50.16 -48.00 -23.93
N LEU A 5 49.07 -47.88 -24.67
CA LEU A 5 47.83 -48.64 -24.49
C LEU A 5 47.44 -49.35 -25.79
N THR A 6 47.00 -50.59 -25.70
CA THR A 6 46.48 -51.34 -26.86
C THR A 6 44.98 -51.11 -27.00
N VAL A 7 44.54 -50.72 -28.18
CA VAL A 7 43.12 -50.59 -28.52
C VAL A 7 42.51 -51.99 -28.65
N GLY A 8 41.60 -52.33 -27.76
CA GLY A 8 40.82 -53.56 -27.78
C GLY A 8 39.67 -53.46 -28.78
N LYS A 9 38.48 -53.06 -28.31
CA LYS A 9 37.29 -52.86 -29.14
C LYS A 9 37.11 -51.37 -29.43
N VAL A 10 36.66 -51.01 -30.64
CA VAL A 10 36.26 -49.65 -31.00
C VAL A 10 34.79 -49.70 -31.45
N ASP A 11 33.92 -49.01 -30.72
CA ASP A 11 32.53 -48.76 -31.09
C ASP A 11 32.34 -47.26 -31.42
N ALA A 12 31.18 -46.91 -31.98
CA ALA A 12 30.93 -45.56 -32.50
C ALA A 12 31.04 -44.42 -31.46
N GLY A 13 30.88 -44.69 -30.16
CA GLY A 13 31.01 -43.70 -29.08
C GLY A 13 32.13 -43.94 -28.07
N VAL A 14 32.53 -45.21 -27.87
CA VAL A 14 33.52 -45.61 -26.85
C VAL A 14 34.48 -46.62 -27.44
N ALA A 15 35.76 -46.48 -27.09
CA ALA A 15 36.80 -47.46 -27.33
C ALA A 15 37.28 -48.05 -26.01
N VAL A 16 37.63 -49.33 -26.03
CA VAL A 16 38.19 -50.07 -24.91
C VAL A 16 39.71 -50.08 -25.07
N LEU A 17 40.43 -49.43 -24.16
CA LEU A 17 41.89 -49.42 -24.12
C LEU A 17 42.40 -50.40 -23.07
N LEU A 18 43.45 -51.15 -23.40
CA LEU A 18 44.05 -52.18 -22.56
C LEU A 18 45.49 -51.80 -22.19
N THR A 19 45.78 -51.82 -20.90
CA THR A 19 47.12 -51.63 -20.34
C THR A 19 47.92 -52.94 -20.33
N GLN A 20 49.25 -52.84 -20.22
CA GLN A 20 50.12 -54.01 -20.07
C GLN A 20 49.85 -54.80 -18.77
N ASP A 21 49.37 -54.14 -17.71
CA ASP A 21 48.95 -54.76 -16.44
C ASP A 21 47.47 -55.19 -16.44
N LYS A 22 46.87 -55.37 -17.63
CA LYS A 22 45.53 -55.94 -17.87
C LYS A 22 44.36 -55.12 -17.30
N ARG A 23 44.55 -53.85 -16.95
CA ARG A 23 43.46 -52.91 -16.71
C ARG A 23 42.78 -52.53 -18.02
N LEU A 24 41.46 -52.42 -17.94
CA LEU A 24 40.58 -51.93 -18.98
C LEU A 24 40.25 -50.46 -18.69
N ILE A 25 40.35 -49.60 -19.71
CA ILE A 25 39.97 -48.19 -19.65
C ILE A 25 38.95 -47.94 -20.76
N GLU A 26 37.76 -47.49 -20.40
CA GLU A 26 36.79 -46.96 -21.36
C GLU A 26 37.18 -45.53 -21.73
N PHE A 27 37.30 -45.25 -23.02
CA PHE A 27 37.78 -43.97 -23.53
C PHE A 27 36.88 -43.49 -24.67
N PRO A 28 36.41 -42.22 -24.69
CA PRO A 28 35.58 -41.71 -25.77
C PRO A 28 36.28 -41.83 -27.13
N SER A 29 35.64 -42.48 -28.10
CA SER A 29 36.26 -42.77 -29.41
C SER A 29 36.65 -41.49 -30.17
N ILE A 30 35.91 -40.39 -29.95
CA ILE A 30 36.17 -39.06 -30.52
C ILE A 30 37.49 -38.41 -30.06
N LEU A 31 38.05 -38.85 -28.93
CA LEU A 31 39.33 -38.32 -28.41
C LEU A 31 40.54 -39.14 -28.88
N LEU A 32 40.34 -40.20 -29.67
CA LEU A 32 41.41 -40.97 -30.29
C LEU A 32 41.80 -40.39 -31.66
N PRO A 33 43.03 -40.65 -32.16
CA PRO A 33 43.42 -40.28 -33.51
C PRO A 33 42.50 -40.89 -34.59
N PRO A 34 42.30 -40.20 -35.73
CA PRO A 34 41.52 -40.75 -36.83
C PRO A 34 42.17 -42.01 -37.42
N ASN A 35 41.34 -42.88 -38.00
CA ASN A 35 41.72 -44.17 -38.62
C ASN A 35 42.27 -45.22 -37.65
N ILE A 36 41.93 -45.16 -36.36
CA ILE A 36 42.36 -46.16 -35.38
C ILE A 36 41.51 -47.44 -35.42
N SER A 37 42.16 -48.60 -35.26
CA SER A 37 41.54 -49.92 -35.34
C SER A 37 41.88 -50.81 -34.15
N SER A 38 41.11 -51.89 -33.96
CA SER A 38 41.43 -52.95 -32.99
C SER A 38 42.85 -53.49 -33.20
N GLY A 39 43.60 -53.61 -32.11
CA GLY A 39 45.02 -54.01 -32.10
C GLY A 39 46.01 -52.84 -32.25
N SER A 40 45.56 -51.63 -32.55
CA SER A 40 46.44 -50.44 -32.60
C SER A 40 47.04 -50.11 -31.23
N ILE A 41 48.23 -49.53 -31.18
CA ILE A 41 48.84 -49.03 -29.94
C ILE A 41 48.80 -47.49 -29.94
N VAL A 42 48.35 -46.90 -28.83
CA VAL A 42 48.26 -45.44 -28.62
C VAL A 42 49.15 -45.05 -27.46
N ASP A 43 49.99 -44.05 -27.68
CA ASP A 43 50.76 -43.40 -26.62
C ASP A 43 49.97 -42.21 -26.05
N ILE A 44 49.43 -42.36 -24.84
CA ILE A 44 48.77 -41.27 -24.13
C ILE A 44 49.79 -40.56 -23.22
N THR A 45 50.01 -39.27 -23.48
CA THR A 45 50.81 -38.38 -22.63
C THR A 45 49.89 -37.65 -21.65
N VAL A 46 49.87 -38.07 -20.39
CA VAL A 46 49.12 -37.39 -19.33
C VAL A 46 50.05 -36.46 -18.56
N SER A 47 49.72 -35.17 -18.48
CA SER A 47 50.44 -34.17 -17.69
C SER A 47 49.47 -33.18 -17.06
N ARG A 48 49.84 -32.62 -15.90
CA ARG A 48 49.04 -31.63 -15.19
C ARG A 48 49.26 -30.25 -15.81
N ASN A 49 48.19 -29.62 -16.30
CA ASN A 49 48.27 -28.31 -16.96
C ASN A 49 47.99 -27.18 -15.95
N LEU A 50 49.04 -26.78 -15.23
CA LEU A 50 48.97 -25.75 -14.19
C LEU A 50 48.50 -24.40 -14.73
N ASP A 51 48.87 -24.03 -15.96
CA ASP A 51 48.45 -22.76 -16.57
C ASP A 51 46.93 -22.70 -16.80
N SER A 52 46.34 -23.82 -17.26
CA SER A 52 44.89 -23.93 -17.45
C SER A 52 44.14 -23.99 -16.11
N GLU A 53 44.72 -24.63 -15.09
CA GLU A 53 44.17 -24.61 -13.73
C GLU A 53 44.14 -23.18 -13.16
N THR A 54 45.25 -22.44 -13.24
CA THR A 54 45.34 -21.05 -12.79
C THR A 54 44.37 -20.15 -13.56
N LYS A 55 44.26 -20.31 -14.88
CA LYS A 55 43.28 -19.56 -15.69
C LYS A 55 41.84 -19.87 -15.26
N SER A 56 41.48 -21.14 -15.12
CA SER A 56 40.15 -21.57 -14.67
C SER A 56 39.80 -21.01 -13.27
N GLN A 57 40.76 -21.08 -12.33
CA GLN A 57 40.60 -20.52 -10.98
C GLN A 57 40.41 -19.00 -11.03
N SER A 58 41.21 -18.29 -11.84
CA SER A 58 41.09 -16.82 -11.97
C SER A 58 39.75 -16.40 -12.57
N ALA A 59 39.25 -17.12 -13.58
CA ALA A 59 37.94 -16.88 -14.17
C ALA A 59 36.79 -17.19 -13.19
N PHE A 60 36.91 -18.25 -12.38
CA PHE A 60 35.94 -18.57 -11.33
C PHE A 60 35.86 -17.46 -10.28
N LEU A 61 37.00 -16.98 -9.78
CA LEU A 61 37.04 -15.91 -8.78
C LEU A 61 36.48 -14.59 -9.35
N ALA A 62 36.89 -14.20 -10.56
CA ALA A 62 36.35 -13.00 -11.21
C ALA A 62 34.83 -13.06 -11.43
N LEU A 63 34.26 -14.25 -11.64
CA LEU A 63 32.81 -14.45 -11.69
C LEU A 63 32.17 -14.31 -10.30
N GLN A 64 32.77 -14.86 -9.24
CA GLN A 64 32.27 -14.68 -7.87
C GLN A 64 32.29 -13.21 -7.45
N ASP A 65 33.40 -12.50 -7.71
CA ASP A 65 33.54 -11.07 -7.42
C ASP A 65 32.48 -10.23 -8.16
N SER A 66 32.24 -10.53 -9.44
CA SER A 66 31.20 -9.87 -10.26
C SER A 66 29.78 -10.12 -9.75
N ILE A 67 29.47 -11.34 -9.29
CA ILE A 67 28.18 -11.66 -8.64
C ILE A 67 28.05 -10.90 -7.33
N TYR A 68 29.12 -10.85 -6.52
CA TYR A 68 29.12 -10.14 -5.24
C TYR A 68 28.93 -8.62 -5.42
N SER A 69 29.70 -7.96 -6.30
CA SER A 69 29.54 -6.52 -6.57
C SER A 69 28.17 -6.19 -7.16
N SER A 70 27.62 -7.08 -8.00
CA SER A 70 26.33 -6.84 -8.65
C SER A 70 25.13 -7.00 -7.71
N PHE A 71 25.19 -7.92 -6.73
CA PHE A 71 24.00 -8.32 -5.95
C PHE A 71 24.17 -8.28 -4.42
N GLY A 72 25.40 -8.25 -3.89
CA GLY A 72 25.69 -8.38 -2.46
C GLY A 72 26.49 -7.24 -1.83
N GLU A 73 26.98 -6.27 -2.61
CA GLU A 73 27.73 -5.11 -2.09
C GLU A 73 26.81 -4.03 -1.48
N SER A 74 25.55 -3.93 -1.94
CA SER A 74 24.60 -2.90 -1.50
C SER A 74 23.30 -3.49 -0.95
N GLU A 75 22.96 -3.11 0.29
CA GLU A 75 21.71 -3.50 0.95
C GLU A 75 20.63 -2.41 0.82
N PRO A 76 19.33 -2.74 0.88
CA PRO A 76 18.25 -1.75 0.89
C PRO A 76 18.33 -0.82 2.09
N VAL A 77 18.15 0.48 1.85
CA VAL A 77 18.19 1.50 2.90
C VAL A 77 16.81 1.65 3.55
N ALA A 78 16.78 1.80 4.88
CA ALA A 78 15.54 2.07 5.60
C ALA A 78 14.93 3.43 5.18
N PRO A 79 13.61 3.49 4.89
CA PRO A 79 12.99 4.72 4.41
C PRO A 79 13.06 5.82 5.48
N LYS A 80 13.40 7.04 5.09
CA LYS A 80 13.42 8.21 5.98
C LYS A 80 12.11 8.95 5.86
N LEU A 81 11.32 8.99 6.93
CA LEU A 81 10.04 9.68 7.00
C LEU A 81 10.22 11.08 7.59
N SER A 82 9.54 12.08 7.05
CA SER A 82 9.47 13.43 7.59
C SER A 82 8.04 13.99 7.56
N CYS A 83 7.78 15.01 8.38
CA CYS A 83 6.51 15.72 8.40
C CYS A 83 6.64 17.04 7.63
N ARG A 84 6.01 17.12 6.47
CA ARG A 84 6.04 18.29 5.59
C ARG A 84 5.14 19.42 6.07
N ASN A 85 3.91 19.06 6.45
CA ASN A 85 2.91 20.01 6.94
C ASN A 85 1.93 19.34 7.90
N ALA A 86 1.50 20.07 8.93
CA ALA A 86 0.47 19.65 9.86
C ALA A 86 -0.65 20.69 9.90
N THR A 87 -1.90 20.26 10.01
CA THR A 87 -3.06 21.10 10.21
C THR A 87 -3.80 20.67 11.48
N GLN A 88 -4.99 21.22 11.73
CA GLN A 88 -5.80 20.87 12.90
C GLN A 88 -6.35 19.43 12.81
N THR A 89 -6.58 18.90 11.61
CA THR A 89 -7.25 17.60 11.40
C THR A 89 -6.58 16.69 10.35
N SER A 90 -5.45 17.13 9.77
CA SER A 90 -4.68 16.33 8.82
C SER A 90 -3.17 16.60 8.90
N VAL A 91 -2.36 15.62 8.51
CA VAL A 91 -0.89 15.75 8.38
C VAL A 91 -0.49 15.26 6.99
N VAL A 92 0.47 15.96 6.37
CA VAL A 92 1.15 15.53 5.15
C VAL A 92 2.54 15.06 5.51
N LEU A 93 2.80 13.79 5.22
CA LEU A 93 4.08 13.12 5.41
C LEU A 93 4.77 12.97 4.06
N GLU A 94 6.08 13.10 4.04
CA GLU A 94 6.92 12.80 2.86
C GLU A 94 8.12 11.95 3.26
N TRP A 95 8.73 11.28 2.29
CA TRP A 95 9.91 10.44 2.53
C TRP A 95 10.93 10.58 1.41
N ASP A 96 12.19 10.28 1.73
CA ASP A 96 13.27 10.26 0.74
C ASP A 96 13.03 9.19 -0.33
N LEU A 97 13.71 9.31 -1.48
CA LEU A 97 13.64 8.29 -2.53
C LEU A 97 14.04 6.92 -1.98
N ILE A 98 13.25 5.90 -2.31
CA ILE A 98 13.43 4.55 -1.76
C ILE A 98 14.53 3.82 -2.53
N GLU A 99 15.70 3.71 -1.91
CA GLU A 99 16.88 3.01 -2.43
C GLU A 99 16.87 1.55 -1.97
N VAL A 100 16.49 0.65 -2.88
CA VAL A 100 16.42 -0.81 -2.62
C VAL A 100 17.57 -1.62 -3.21
N ALA A 101 18.59 -0.97 -3.77
CA ALA A 101 19.69 -1.61 -4.46
C ALA A 101 19.18 -2.59 -5.55
N THR A 102 19.38 -3.89 -5.37
CA THR A 102 18.91 -4.97 -6.25
C THR A 102 17.60 -5.63 -5.80
N ALA A 103 17.05 -5.23 -4.66
CA ALA A 103 15.82 -5.80 -4.13
C ALA A 103 14.56 -5.15 -4.73
N ASP A 104 13.48 -5.90 -4.81
CA ASP A 104 12.18 -5.39 -5.27
C ASP A 104 11.35 -4.84 -4.10
N VAL A 105 10.64 -3.73 -4.32
CA VAL A 105 9.66 -3.20 -3.35
C VAL A 105 8.38 -4.03 -3.40
N ILE A 106 8.11 -4.80 -2.35
CA ILE A 106 6.87 -5.59 -2.22
C ILE A 106 5.72 -4.71 -1.73
N SER A 107 5.97 -3.89 -0.69
CA SER A 107 4.96 -2.97 -0.16
C SER A 107 5.57 -1.93 0.77
N LEU A 108 5.06 -0.70 0.73
CA LEU A 108 5.28 0.30 1.77
C LEU A 108 3.99 0.47 2.58
N SER A 109 4.05 0.26 3.90
CA SER A 109 2.91 0.47 4.81
C SER A 109 3.18 1.65 5.74
N LEU A 110 2.18 2.51 5.94
CA LEU A 110 2.23 3.56 6.96
C LEU A 110 1.58 3.05 8.25
N PHE A 111 2.22 3.32 9.38
CA PHE A 111 1.71 3.07 10.72
C PHE A 111 1.48 4.38 11.47
N ARG A 112 0.38 4.45 12.23
CA ARG A 112 -0.04 5.55 13.11
C ARG A 112 -0.25 4.97 14.51
N ASN A 113 0.45 5.48 15.52
CA ASN A 113 0.37 5.01 16.91
C ASN A 113 0.56 3.49 17.06
N GLY A 114 1.46 2.90 16.25
CA GLY A 114 1.72 1.45 16.24
C GLY A 114 0.68 0.61 15.49
N GLN A 115 -0.44 1.18 15.05
CA GLN A 115 -1.43 0.49 14.21
C GLN A 115 -1.20 0.80 12.72
N LYS A 116 -1.47 -0.17 11.85
CA LYS A 116 -1.33 0.00 10.40
C LYS A 116 -2.44 0.91 9.87
N ALA A 117 -2.07 2.07 9.33
CA ALA A 117 -2.99 3.04 8.75
C ALA A 117 -3.36 2.72 7.29
N GLY A 118 -2.45 2.08 6.53
CA GLY A 118 -2.70 1.66 5.16
C GLY A 118 -1.42 1.30 4.39
N ASN A 119 -1.58 0.89 3.13
CA ASN A 119 -0.48 0.74 2.17
C ASN A 119 -0.37 2.00 1.30
N ILE A 120 0.86 2.36 0.92
CA ILE A 120 1.11 3.38 -0.10
C ILE A 120 1.11 2.71 -1.48
N PRO A 121 0.28 3.15 -2.45
CA PRO A 121 0.08 2.43 -3.71
C PRO A 121 1.22 2.59 -4.73
N ARG A 122 1.93 3.73 -4.72
CA ARG A 122 3.05 4.00 -5.65
C ARG A 122 4.24 4.63 -4.92
N PRO A 123 4.92 3.87 -4.04
CA PRO A 123 5.87 4.41 -3.07
C PRO A 123 7.17 4.96 -3.68
N THR A 124 7.50 4.59 -4.91
CA THR A 124 8.67 5.10 -5.67
C THR A 124 8.34 6.31 -6.55
N THR A 125 7.08 6.48 -6.97
CA THR A 125 6.64 7.61 -7.82
C THR A 125 6.05 8.76 -7.00
N ILE A 126 5.34 8.45 -5.93
CA ILE A 126 4.67 9.42 -5.06
C ILE A 126 5.30 9.30 -3.67
N LEU A 127 6.25 10.19 -3.40
CA LEU A 127 7.03 10.22 -2.16
C LEU A 127 6.33 10.96 -1.00
N SER A 128 4.99 11.04 -1.03
CA SER A 128 4.20 11.77 -0.03
C SER A 128 2.80 11.21 0.14
N THR A 129 2.22 11.38 1.33
CA THR A 129 0.84 10.98 1.62
C THR A 129 0.17 11.95 2.60
N LYS A 130 -1.16 12.06 2.52
CA LYS A 130 -1.97 12.90 3.40
C LYS A 130 -2.86 12.02 4.27
N ILE A 131 -2.74 12.20 5.59
CA ILE A 131 -3.55 11.51 6.59
C ILE A 131 -4.55 12.50 7.16
N SER A 132 -5.83 12.27 6.87
CA SER A 132 -6.97 13.05 7.37
C SER A 132 -7.65 12.34 8.55
N GLY A 133 -8.62 12.99 9.20
CA GLY A 133 -9.34 12.38 10.33
C GLY A 133 -8.49 12.28 11.60
N LEU A 134 -7.62 13.27 11.81
CA LEU A 134 -6.88 13.45 13.05
C LEU A 134 -7.70 14.34 14.00
N ALA A 135 -7.59 14.09 15.32
CA ALA A 135 -8.16 14.99 16.32
C ALA A 135 -7.30 16.27 16.43
N VAL A 136 -7.92 17.36 16.89
CA VAL A 136 -7.29 18.69 17.08
C VAL A 136 -6.38 18.68 18.32
N ASP A 137 -5.27 19.44 18.28
CA ASP A 137 -4.29 19.55 19.38
C ASP A 137 -3.81 18.21 19.96
N THR A 138 -3.74 17.17 19.13
CA THR A 138 -3.49 15.78 19.52
C THR A 138 -2.18 15.27 18.91
N GLU A 139 -1.39 14.56 19.71
CA GLU A 139 -0.13 13.97 19.28
C GLU A 139 -0.33 12.61 18.61
N TYR A 140 0.38 12.39 17.50
CA TYR A 140 0.42 11.15 16.75
C TYR A 140 1.86 10.77 16.43
N THR A 141 2.13 9.47 16.41
CA THR A 141 3.43 8.91 16.01
C THR A 141 3.27 8.17 14.69
N PHE A 142 4.12 8.49 13.71
CA PHE A 142 4.09 7.91 12.38
C PHE A 142 5.40 7.22 12.05
N HIS A 143 5.34 6.07 11.40
CA HIS A 143 6.51 5.42 10.79
C HIS A 143 6.10 4.61 9.56
N LEU A 144 7.05 4.44 8.64
CA LEU A 144 6.91 3.59 7.48
C LEU A 144 7.51 2.21 7.77
N VAL A 145 6.91 1.17 7.19
CA VAL A 145 7.46 -0.17 7.11
C VAL A 145 7.56 -0.54 5.64
N LEU A 146 8.79 -0.61 5.13
CA LEU A 146 9.14 -1.03 3.79
C LEU A 146 9.43 -2.52 3.79
N ARG A 147 8.66 -3.28 3.02
CA ARG A 147 8.91 -4.71 2.77
C ARG A 147 9.51 -4.88 1.38
N THR A 148 10.67 -5.51 1.30
CA THR A 148 11.40 -5.81 0.07
C THR A 148 11.63 -7.31 -0.09
N SER A 149 12.16 -7.76 -1.23
CA SER A 149 12.60 -9.16 -1.40
C SER A 149 13.77 -9.54 -0.48
N ALA A 150 14.61 -8.59 -0.08
CA ALA A 150 15.76 -8.81 0.80
C ALA A 150 15.47 -8.63 2.31
N GLY A 151 14.31 -8.11 2.69
CA GLY A 151 13.99 -7.93 4.12
C GLY A 151 12.82 -6.99 4.41
N THR A 152 12.68 -6.61 5.68
CA THR A 152 11.71 -5.60 6.13
C THR A 152 12.42 -4.53 6.93
N PHE A 153 12.31 -3.29 6.48
CA PHE A 153 13.01 -2.12 7.01
C PHE A 153 11.97 -1.12 7.54
N SER A 154 12.21 -0.53 8.71
CA SER A 154 11.30 0.45 9.32
C SER A 154 11.96 1.82 9.40
N SER A 155 11.20 2.88 9.18
CA SER A 155 11.68 4.25 9.38
C SER A 155 11.83 4.57 10.86
N GLU A 156 12.56 5.66 11.13
CA GLU A 156 12.42 6.37 12.41
C GLU A 156 10.95 6.80 12.64
N LYS A 157 10.56 6.91 13.91
CA LYS A 157 9.21 7.32 14.33
C LYS A 157 9.13 8.84 14.43
N VAL A 158 8.40 9.46 13.51
CA VAL A 158 8.13 10.90 13.53
C VAL A 158 6.95 11.18 14.46
N VAL A 159 7.19 11.98 15.50
CA VAL A 159 6.13 12.49 16.38
C VAL A 159 5.60 13.79 15.80
N VAL A 160 4.29 13.89 15.58
CA VAL A 160 3.63 15.07 15.02
C VAL A 160 2.41 15.41 15.86
N LYS A 161 2.32 16.64 16.32
CA LYS A 161 1.13 17.17 17.00
C LYS A 161 0.28 17.97 16.00
N THR A 162 -1.02 17.70 15.94
CA THR A 162 -1.94 18.52 15.14
C THR A 162 -2.12 19.90 15.76
N HIS A 163 -2.43 20.88 14.92
CA HIS A 163 -2.48 22.28 15.33
C HIS A 163 -3.75 22.59 16.14
N LYS A 164 -3.70 23.65 16.94
CA LYS A 164 -4.90 24.25 17.58
C LYS A 164 -5.71 25.04 16.55
N MET A 165 -6.99 25.30 16.86
CA MET A 165 -7.85 26.15 16.00
C MET A 165 -7.32 27.59 15.86
N THR A 166 -6.53 28.07 16.82
CA THR A 166 -5.87 29.39 16.82
C THR A 166 -4.52 29.40 16.08
N ASP A 167 -3.98 28.23 15.74
CA ASP A 167 -2.72 28.12 15.02
C ASP A 167 -3.01 27.98 13.52
N LEU A 168 -2.58 29.00 12.78
CA LEU A 168 -2.83 29.17 11.34
C LEU A 168 -1.62 28.79 10.49
N SER A 169 -0.49 28.41 11.10
CA SER A 169 0.79 28.17 10.40
C SER A 169 0.78 26.94 9.47
N GLY A 170 -0.15 26.01 9.71
CA GLY A 170 -0.42 24.85 8.86
C GLY A 170 -1.21 25.15 7.59
N ILE A 171 -1.75 26.36 7.44
CA ILE A 171 -2.53 26.76 6.26
C ILE A 171 -1.55 27.03 5.12
N THR A 172 -1.65 26.23 4.05
CA THR A 172 -0.99 26.50 2.77
C THR A 172 -2.04 26.95 1.76
N VAL A 173 -1.89 28.17 1.23
CA VAL A 173 -2.78 28.78 0.24
C VAL A 173 -2.13 28.71 -1.15
N THR A 174 -2.91 28.34 -2.16
CA THR A 174 -2.53 28.52 -3.57
C THR A 174 -3.43 29.58 -4.21
N PRO A 175 -2.87 30.70 -4.73
CA PRO A 175 -3.64 31.74 -5.39
C PRO A 175 -4.00 31.33 -6.83
N GLY A 176 -5.27 31.51 -7.19
CA GLY A 176 -5.78 31.38 -8.55
C GLY A 176 -5.76 32.71 -9.32
N ILE A 177 -6.80 32.94 -10.12
CA ILE A 177 -6.93 34.18 -10.87
C ILE A 177 -7.45 35.29 -9.94
N LEU A 178 -6.59 36.28 -9.72
CA LEU A 178 -6.78 37.40 -8.80
C LEU A 178 -6.20 38.68 -9.44
N PRO A 179 -6.84 39.84 -9.27
CA PRO A 179 -6.21 41.14 -9.56
C PRO A 179 -4.92 41.31 -8.75
N SER A 180 -3.89 41.97 -9.32
CA SER A 180 -2.58 42.14 -8.68
C SER A 180 -2.66 42.73 -7.27
N GLN A 181 -3.40 43.84 -7.10
CA GLN A 181 -3.62 44.49 -5.81
C GLN A 181 -4.23 43.55 -4.74
N LEU A 182 -5.09 42.63 -5.16
CA LEU A 182 -5.75 41.68 -4.28
C LEU A 182 -4.83 40.49 -3.95
N LYS A 183 -4.00 40.05 -4.91
CA LYS A 183 -2.92 39.08 -4.69
C LYS A 183 -1.88 39.63 -3.70
N ASP A 184 -1.46 40.87 -3.84
CA ASP A 184 -0.48 41.52 -2.94
C ASP A 184 -1.03 41.66 -1.51
N SER A 185 -2.31 41.98 -1.40
CA SER A 185 -3.01 42.07 -0.10
C SER A 185 -3.16 40.70 0.56
N LEU A 186 -3.53 39.68 -0.23
CA LEU A 186 -3.62 38.27 0.19
C LEU A 186 -2.27 37.74 0.68
N THR A 187 -1.17 37.98 -0.03
CA THR A 187 0.19 37.57 0.39
C THR A 187 0.54 38.16 1.76
N LYS A 188 0.33 39.47 1.95
CA LYS A 188 0.60 40.14 3.23
C LYS A 188 -0.30 39.62 4.36
N ALA A 189 -1.53 39.21 4.08
CA ALA A 189 -2.43 38.62 5.08
C ALA A 189 -1.99 37.19 5.46
N VAL A 190 -1.60 36.37 4.48
CA VAL A 190 -1.04 35.02 4.69
C VAL A 190 0.25 35.07 5.53
N GLU A 191 1.15 36.01 5.23
CA GLU A 191 2.36 36.24 6.03
C GLU A 191 2.03 36.68 7.47
N ARG A 192 1.06 37.58 7.66
CA ARG A 192 0.64 38.07 9.00
C ARG A 192 0.04 36.98 9.89
N ILE A 193 -0.65 35.98 9.32
CA ILE A 193 -1.15 34.82 10.07
C ILE A 193 -0.13 33.68 10.20
N GLY A 194 1.10 33.84 9.68
CA GLY A 194 2.14 32.81 9.69
C GLY A 194 1.87 31.62 8.75
N ALA A 195 0.90 31.75 7.84
CA ALA A 195 0.55 30.75 6.84
C ALA A 195 1.53 30.77 5.66
N LYS A 196 1.47 29.74 4.81
CA LYS A 196 2.36 29.57 3.65
C LYS A 196 1.62 29.83 2.34
N MET A 197 2.29 30.47 1.38
CA MET A 197 1.82 30.60 0.01
C MET A 197 2.54 29.58 -0.89
N ALA A 198 1.84 28.97 -1.84
CA ALA A 198 2.43 28.06 -2.83
C ALA A 198 1.85 28.33 -4.23
N ASP A 199 2.70 28.61 -5.21
CA ASP A 199 2.27 28.95 -6.59
C ASP A 199 1.60 27.80 -7.35
N THR A 200 1.75 26.56 -6.89
CA THR A 200 1.17 25.37 -7.51
C THR A 200 0.36 24.56 -6.52
N VAL A 201 -0.74 23.95 -7.00
CA VAL A 201 -1.57 23.04 -6.21
C VAL A 201 -0.81 21.73 -5.96
N ARG A 202 -0.59 21.42 -4.69
CA ARG A 202 0.18 20.29 -4.16
C ARG A 202 -0.64 19.53 -3.11
N ILE A 203 -0.16 18.36 -2.66
CA ILE A 203 -0.82 17.54 -1.63
C ILE A 203 -0.95 18.26 -0.27
N ASP A 204 -0.07 19.22 0.00
CA ASP A 204 -0.06 20.10 1.17
C ASP A 204 -0.83 21.41 0.99
N THR A 205 -1.37 21.71 -0.20
CA THR A 205 -2.28 22.84 -0.39
C THR A 205 -3.57 22.59 0.41
N THR A 206 -3.92 23.54 1.27
CA THR A 206 -5.08 23.44 2.16
C THR A 206 -6.31 24.16 1.59
N HIS A 207 -6.09 25.29 0.92
CA HIS A 207 -7.14 26.16 0.38
C HIS A 207 -6.67 26.76 -0.95
N PHE A 208 -7.58 26.84 -1.93
CA PHE A 208 -7.36 27.51 -3.20
C PHE A 208 -8.10 28.84 -3.20
N VAL A 209 -7.39 29.95 -3.36
CA VAL A 209 -7.96 31.30 -3.20
C VAL A 209 -8.05 32.00 -4.54
N THR A 210 -9.26 32.30 -5.01
CA THR A 210 -9.48 32.88 -6.35
C THR A 210 -10.71 33.80 -6.37
N THR A 211 -10.77 34.75 -7.30
CA THR A 211 -12.00 35.50 -7.61
C THR A 211 -12.81 34.87 -8.75
N GLU A 212 -12.20 33.99 -9.53
CA GLU A 212 -12.80 33.34 -10.70
C GLU A 212 -12.53 31.82 -10.67
N GLY A 213 -13.57 31.02 -10.95
CA GLY A 213 -13.46 29.55 -11.02
C GLY A 213 -13.10 29.08 -12.43
N ARG A 214 -11.85 29.30 -12.88
CA ARG A 214 -11.36 28.82 -14.19
C ARG A 214 -9.85 28.57 -14.19
N GLY A 215 -9.41 27.72 -15.13
CA GLY A 215 -8.00 27.43 -15.40
C GLY A 215 -7.47 26.19 -14.67
N MET A 216 -6.36 25.64 -15.17
CA MET A 216 -5.83 24.32 -14.78
C MET A 216 -5.58 24.16 -13.27
N LEU A 217 -5.16 25.23 -12.57
CA LEU A 217 -4.95 25.17 -11.11
C LEU A 217 -6.27 25.09 -10.34
N TRP A 218 -7.34 25.72 -10.83
CA TRP A 218 -8.68 25.61 -10.24
C TRP A 218 -9.28 24.22 -10.49
N GLU A 219 -9.17 23.70 -11.71
CA GLU A 219 -9.61 22.34 -12.07
C GLU A 219 -8.93 21.30 -11.18
N LYS A 220 -7.60 21.37 -11.03
CA LYS A 220 -6.83 20.50 -10.14
C LYS A 220 -7.19 20.66 -8.67
N ALA A 221 -7.51 21.88 -8.21
CA ALA A 221 -7.97 22.08 -6.83
C ALA A 221 -9.32 21.38 -6.58
N VAL A 222 -10.25 21.47 -7.53
CA VAL A 222 -11.55 20.77 -7.48
C VAL A 222 -11.36 19.25 -7.51
N GLU A 223 -10.54 18.73 -8.42
CA GLU A 223 -10.18 17.30 -8.50
C GLU A 223 -9.63 16.77 -7.16
N MET A 224 -8.73 17.53 -6.53
CA MET A 224 -8.15 17.21 -5.23
C MET A 224 -9.08 17.49 -4.03
N ASN A 225 -10.35 17.89 -4.27
CA ASN A 225 -11.33 18.26 -3.25
C ASN A 225 -10.82 19.36 -2.27
N ILE A 226 -10.01 20.29 -2.77
CA ILE A 226 -9.49 21.44 -2.01
C ILE A 226 -10.56 22.55 -2.01
N PRO A 227 -10.91 23.10 -0.83
CA PRO A 227 -11.83 24.23 -0.73
C PRO A 227 -11.41 25.42 -1.60
N VAL A 228 -12.28 25.83 -2.53
CA VAL A 228 -12.12 27.01 -3.38
C VAL A 228 -12.85 28.19 -2.73
N VAL A 229 -12.09 29.13 -2.16
CA VAL A 229 -12.61 30.28 -1.41
C VAL A 229 -12.17 31.61 -2.01
N ARG A 230 -12.86 32.70 -1.64
CA ARG A 230 -12.46 34.07 -1.97
C ARG A 230 -11.43 34.62 -0.95
N PRO A 231 -10.61 35.63 -1.31
CA PRO A 231 -9.56 36.17 -0.43
C PRO A 231 -10.02 36.63 0.96
N GLU A 232 -11.26 37.10 1.09
CA GLU A 232 -11.88 37.57 2.34
C GLU A 232 -11.93 36.47 3.43
N TRP A 233 -11.78 35.19 3.06
CA TRP A 233 -11.62 34.09 4.02
C TRP A 233 -10.34 34.21 4.85
N VAL A 234 -9.22 34.58 4.21
CA VAL A 234 -7.92 34.77 4.91
C VAL A 234 -8.00 35.95 5.86
N GLU A 235 -8.64 37.06 5.44
CA GLU A 235 -8.91 38.21 6.30
C GLU A 235 -9.85 37.85 7.47
N GLY A 236 -10.78 36.91 7.27
CA GLY A 236 -11.63 36.33 8.31
C GLY A 236 -10.84 35.53 9.35
N CYS A 237 -9.91 34.67 8.89
CA CYS A 237 -8.98 33.95 9.75
C CYS A 237 -8.06 34.90 10.53
N GLU A 238 -7.51 35.93 9.88
CA GLU A 238 -6.67 36.96 10.48
C GLU A 238 -7.39 37.72 11.59
N ARG A 239 -8.54 38.33 11.26
CA ARG A 239 -9.35 39.11 12.21
C ARG A 239 -9.90 38.26 13.37
N GLY A 240 -10.17 36.98 13.12
CA GLY A 240 -10.65 36.05 14.14
C GLY A 240 -9.55 35.43 15.01
N GLY A 241 -8.27 35.54 14.63
CA GLY A 241 -7.15 34.86 15.29
C GLY A 241 -7.29 33.32 15.32
N ARG A 242 -8.10 32.75 14.41
CA ARG A 242 -8.44 31.32 14.38
C ARG A 242 -9.01 30.92 13.01
N ILE A 243 -8.93 29.64 12.68
CA ILE A 243 -9.44 29.14 11.40
C ILE A 243 -10.97 29.25 11.35
N VAL A 244 -11.51 29.85 10.28
CA VAL A 244 -12.96 30.06 10.09
C VAL A 244 -13.53 29.11 9.03
N GLY A 245 -14.81 28.76 9.16
CA GLY A 245 -15.49 27.84 8.25
C GLY A 245 -15.57 28.37 6.82
N VAL A 246 -15.12 27.55 5.85
CA VAL A 246 -14.98 27.95 4.44
C VAL A 246 -16.30 28.21 3.69
N ARG A 247 -17.43 27.64 4.15
CA ARG A 247 -18.70 27.60 3.40
C ARG A 247 -19.25 28.98 3.00
N GLN A 248 -19.08 30.00 3.85
CA GLN A 248 -19.56 31.36 3.59
C GLN A 248 -18.70 32.13 2.56
N TYR A 249 -17.54 31.57 2.20
CA TYR A 249 -16.52 32.20 1.36
C TYR A 249 -16.30 31.49 0.02
N TYR A 250 -17.10 30.47 -0.30
CA TYR A 250 -17.08 29.87 -1.63
C TYR A 250 -17.50 30.89 -2.70
N LEU A 251 -17.10 30.62 -3.95
CA LEU A 251 -17.35 31.54 -5.08
C LEU A 251 -18.84 31.80 -5.33
N ASP A 252 -19.66 30.76 -5.13
CA ASP A 252 -21.11 30.65 -5.27
C ASP A 252 -21.89 31.05 -4.01
N ALA A 253 -21.23 31.23 -2.87
CA ALA A 253 -21.88 31.62 -1.61
C ALA A 253 -22.54 33.00 -1.73
N ASP A 254 -23.82 33.08 -1.34
CA ASP A 254 -24.64 34.30 -1.42
C ASP A 254 -23.93 35.49 -0.74
N PRO A 255 -23.67 36.60 -1.46
CA PRO A 255 -23.04 37.79 -0.90
C PRO A 255 -23.67 38.32 0.39
N ARG A 256 -24.96 38.08 0.62
CA ARG A 256 -25.68 38.51 1.83
C ARG A 256 -25.28 37.73 3.08
N GLN A 257 -24.85 36.47 2.92
CA GLN A 257 -24.42 35.62 4.05
C GLN A 257 -22.98 35.90 4.51
N ARG A 258 -22.27 36.82 3.84
CA ARG A 258 -20.89 37.23 4.19
C ARG A 258 -20.82 38.19 5.37
N GLN A 259 -21.95 38.65 5.90
CA GLN A 259 -22.01 39.49 7.10
C GLN A 259 -21.80 38.65 8.37
N ILE A 260 -20.54 38.29 8.65
CA ILE A 260 -20.13 37.91 10.00
C ILE A 260 -20.05 39.18 10.85
N ALA A 261 -21.01 39.32 11.77
CA ALA A 261 -21.00 40.19 12.95
C ALA A 261 -20.27 41.54 12.77
N GLN A 262 -20.98 42.54 12.25
CA GLN A 262 -20.74 43.89 12.79
C GLN A 262 -21.02 43.82 14.28
N THR A 263 -20.09 44.32 15.09
CA THR A 263 -20.18 44.35 16.55
C THR A 263 -21.54 44.91 16.98
N GLU A 264 -22.36 44.09 17.63
CA GLU A 264 -23.55 44.58 18.33
C GLU A 264 -23.06 45.52 19.44
N VAL A 265 -23.11 46.83 19.17
CA VAL A 265 -23.01 47.85 20.21
C VAL A 265 -24.26 47.67 21.07
N PRO A 266 -24.16 47.34 22.37
CA PRO A 266 -25.36 47.18 23.19
C PRO A 266 -26.02 48.53 23.36
N VAL A 267 -27.11 48.76 22.62
CA VAL A 267 -27.94 49.95 22.80
C VAL A 267 -28.55 49.85 24.19
N GLN A 268 -28.10 50.72 25.09
CA GLN A 268 -28.49 50.71 26.50
C GLN A 268 -30.02 50.76 26.65
N SER A 269 -30.60 49.67 27.14
CA SER A 269 -32.00 49.64 27.56
C SER A 269 -32.16 50.49 28.82
N ARG A 270 -32.84 51.62 28.63
CA ARG A 270 -33.25 52.56 29.68
C ARG A 270 -34.13 51.84 30.72
N PRO A 271 -33.87 51.97 32.03
CA PRO A 271 -34.70 51.37 33.06
C PRO A 271 -35.97 52.21 33.29
N GLU A 272 -37.12 51.55 33.38
CA GLU A 272 -38.34 52.11 33.99
C GLU A 272 -38.84 51.22 35.14
N PRO A 273 -39.53 51.79 36.14
CA PRO A 273 -39.50 51.26 37.51
C PRO A 273 -40.65 50.32 37.87
N ALA A 274 -40.44 49.55 38.94
CA ALA A 274 -41.40 48.64 39.52
C ALA A 274 -42.68 49.32 40.04
N ARG A 275 -43.78 48.55 40.07
CA ARG A 275 -44.95 48.78 40.93
C ARG A 275 -45.37 47.48 41.60
N GLU A 276 -45.62 47.57 42.90
CA GLU A 276 -45.97 46.44 43.77
C GLU A 276 -47.47 46.39 44.11
N SER A 277 -47.92 45.23 44.59
CA SER A 277 -49.02 45.04 45.57
C SER A 277 -50.49 45.25 45.13
N PRO A 278 -51.50 44.70 45.86
CA PRO A 278 -51.51 43.56 46.81
C PRO A 278 -52.70 42.57 46.66
N LEU A 279 -52.71 41.49 47.46
CA LEU A 279 -53.86 40.65 47.85
C LEU A 279 -54.38 41.07 49.26
N PRO A 280 -55.70 41.07 49.53
CA PRO A 280 -56.41 39.92 50.17
C PRO A 280 -57.91 39.78 49.72
N SER A 281 -58.82 38.89 50.17
CA SER A 281 -58.85 37.73 51.10
C SER A 281 -60.07 36.78 50.82
N PRO A 282 -60.09 35.51 51.31
CA PRO A 282 -61.25 34.57 51.32
C PRO A 282 -62.07 34.69 52.65
N PRO A 283 -63.24 34.03 52.92
CA PRO A 283 -63.47 32.55 52.89
C PRO A 283 -64.92 32.00 52.61
N ALA A 284 -65.04 30.68 52.33
CA ALA A 284 -66.15 29.72 52.69
C ALA A 284 -66.12 28.46 51.76
N THR A 285 -66.25 27.18 52.17
CA THR A 285 -66.08 26.47 53.47
C THR A 285 -65.95 24.94 53.22
N ASN A 286 -65.57 24.17 54.26
CA ASN A 286 -65.56 22.68 54.38
C ASN A 286 -64.45 21.89 53.63
N GLY A 287 -63.75 20.92 54.23
CA GLY A 287 -63.71 20.52 55.66
C GLY A 287 -62.93 19.21 55.93
N SER A 288 -62.06 19.22 56.95
CA SER A 288 -61.39 18.08 57.67
C SER A 288 -60.65 16.99 56.83
N SER A 289 -59.32 16.81 56.94
CA SER A 289 -58.55 16.14 58.02
C SER A 289 -58.75 14.61 58.07
N GLN A 290 -57.75 13.72 58.26
CA GLN A 290 -56.29 13.84 58.48
C GLN A 290 -55.58 12.45 58.33
N ALA A 291 -54.24 12.46 58.17
CA ALA A 291 -53.26 11.44 58.62
C ALA A 291 -53.05 10.07 57.89
N ILE A 292 -51.78 9.63 57.94
CA ILE A 292 -51.10 8.46 57.31
C ILE A 292 -50.07 7.99 58.38
N PRO A 293 -49.88 6.69 58.76
CA PRO A 293 -49.43 5.54 57.92
C PRO A 293 -50.15 4.20 58.36
N PRO A 294 -49.64 2.94 58.24
CA PRO A 294 -48.41 2.39 57.62
C PRO A 294 -48.56 1.10 56.75
N THR A 295 -47.44 0.61 56.21
CA THR A 295 -47.16 -0.75 55.64
C THR A 295 -46.47 -1.65 56.69
N PRO A 296 -46.10 -2.95 56.46
CA PRO A 296 -46.42 -3.97 55.42
C PRO A 296 -47.07 -5.22 56.11
N PRO A 297 -46.72 -6.54 55.97
CA PRO A 297 -46.07 -7.36 54.92
C PRO A 297 -46.68 -8.77 54.59
N ALA A 298 -46.15 -9.41 53.53
CA ALA A 298 -45.87 -10.85 53.30
C ALA A 298 -46.93 -11.99 53.42
N LYS A 299 -46.95 -12.88 52.40
CA LYS A 299 -47.12 -14.37 52.40
C LYS A 299 -47.33 -14.87 50.94
N ASP A 300 -47.13 -16.13 50.55
CA ASP A 300 -46.26 -17.26 50.96
C ASP A 300 -46.36 -18.34 49.83
N ILE A 301 -45.33 -19.20 49.69
CA ILE A 301 -45.35 -20.66 49.35
C ILE A 301 -46.56 -21.20 48.52
N SER A 302 -46.43 -21.85 47.36
CA SER A 302 -45.95 -23.25 47.15
C SER A 302 -45.85 -23.57 45.64
N LYS A 303 -44.81 -24.27 45.14
CA LYS A 303 -44.77 -25.69 44.71
C LYS A 303 -45.79 -26.11 43.62
N GLU A 304 -45.33 -26.43 42.39
CA GLU A 304 -44.99 -27.81 41.88
C GLU A 304 -46.27 -28.57 41.41
N GLU A 305 -46.30 -29.38 40.34
CA GLU A 305 -45.26 -29.94 39.44
C GLU A 305 -45.93 -30.54 38.17
N GLN A 306 -45.19 -30.61 37.03
CA GLN A 306 -45.18 -31.70 36.00
C GLN A 306 -46.53 -32.13 35.31
N GLN A 307 -46.66 -32.81 34.16
CA GLN A 307 -45.87 -33.23 32.96
C GLN A 307 -46.93 -33.73 31.91
N SER A 308 -46.70 -34.07 30.62
CA SER A 308 -45.57 -34.01 29.66
C SER A 308 -46.12 -34.32 28.23
N GLY A 309 -45.40 -33.92 27.17
CA GLY A 309 -45.65 -34.31 25.76
C GLY A 309 -46.10 -33.11 24.90
N GLU A 310 -45.39 -32.71 23.83
CA GLU A 310 -45.10 -33.43 22.57
C GLU A 310 -46.41 -33.71 21.79
N GLU A 311 -46.60 -33.29 20.52
CA GLU A 311 -45.63 -32.99 19.45
C GLU A 311 -46.28 -32.12 18.32
N ALA A 312 -45.46 -31.73 17.32
CA ALA A 312 -45.81 -31.44 15.91
C ALA A 312 -46.27 -30.04 15.39
N GLU A 313 -45.71 -29.74 14.20
CA GLU A 313 -46.15 -28.90 13.07
C GLU A 313 -46.21 -27.35 13.14
N ASN A 314 -45.12 -26.75 12.64
CA ASN A 314 -45.05 -25.85 11.47
C ASN A 314 -46.29 -25.02 11.08
N ASP A 315 -46.17 -23.69 11.08
CA ASP A 315 -46.20 -22.90 9.83
C ASP A 315 -45.71 -21.45 10.06
N GLU A 316 -45.45 -20.77 8.94
CA GLU A 316 -44.94 -19.39 8.80
C GLU A 316 -45.98 -18.37 9.35
N GLU A 317 -45.71 -17.09 9.65
CA GLU A 317 -44.83 -16.10 9.03
C GLU A 317 -44.81 -14.83 9.92
N GLU A 318 -43.66 -14.19 10.22
CA GLU A 318 -43.48 -12.72 10.10
C GLU A 318 -42.10 -12.20 10.58
N LYS A 319 -41.70 -11.09 9.93
CA LYS A 319 -40.38 -10.47 9.94
C LYS A 319 -39.99 -9.80 11.26
N THR A 320 -38.72 -9.91 11.64
CA THR A 320 -37.98 -8.78 12.24
C THR A 320 -36.57 -8.69 11.66
N ALA A 321 -36.13 -7.47 11.37
CA ALA A 321 -34.88 -7.21 10.66
C ALA A 321 -33.68 -7.11 11.62
N VAL A 322 -32.53 -7.62 11.18
CA VAL A 322 -31.21 -7.30 11.75
C VAL A 322 -30.34 -6.77 10.62
N GLN A 323 -29.61 -5.68 10.86
CA GLN A 323 -28.80 -5.01 9.83
C GLN A 323 -27.42 -5.67 9.72
N ASP A 324 -27.09 -6.10 8.50
CA ASP A 324 -25.83 -6.77 8.20
C ASP A 324 -24.65 -5.80 8.01
N GLU A 325 -23.46 -6.28 8.35
CA GLU A 325 -22.19 -5.58 8.13
C GLU A 325 -21.83 -5.58 6.64
N GLN A 326 -21.43 -4.44 6.07
CA GLN A 326 -21.01 -4.38 4.65
C GLN A 326 -19.53 -4.06 4.47
N LYS A 327 -18.81 -5.03 3.90
CA LYS A 327 -17.35 -5.04 3.73
C LYS A 327 -17.00 -5.37 2.27
N PHE A 328 -16.28 -4.46 1.61
CA PHE A 328 -15.56 -4.65 0.34
C PHE A 328 -16.32 -5.10 -0.94
N ARG A 329 -16.43 -4.17 -1.91
CA ARG A 329 -16.03 -4.42 -3.30
C ARG A 329 -15.77 -3.07 -4.01
N ILE A 330 -14.57 -2.86 -4.55
CA ILE A 330 -14.34 -1.93 -5.67
C ILE A 330 -13.90 -2.82 -6.83
N GLU A 331 -14.44 -2.55 -8.01
CA GLU A 331 -14.31 -3.41 -9.18
C GLU A 331 -12.91 -3.31 -9.81
N ASP A 332 -12.44 -4.47 -10.26
CA ASP A 332 -11.17 -4.66 -10.95
C ASP A 332 -11.50 -4.85 -12.43
N GLN A 333 -11.35 -3.78 -13.23
CA GLN A 333 -11.63 -3.81 -14.66
C GLN A 333 -10.69 -2.85 -15.41
N ASP A 334 -9.41 -3.22 -15.49
CA ASP A 334 -8.59 -2.95 -16.68
C ASP A 334 -7.24 -3.68 -16.64
N GLN A 335 -7.19 -4.91 -17.20
CA GLN A 335 -6.07 -5.46 -17.99
C GLN A 335 -6.24 -6.96 -18.28
N GLN A 336 -6.72 -7.32 -19.48
CA GLN A 336 -6.30 -8.55 -20.17
C GLN A 336 -6.74 -8.54 -21.64
N LYS A 337 -5.81 -8.18 -22.54
CA LYS A 337 -5.86 -8.57 -23.97
C LYS A 337 -4.45 -8.48 -24.57
N ILE A 338 -3.74 -9.61 -24.56
CA ILE A 338 -2.44 -9.76 -25.20
C ILE A 338 -2.65 -10.39 -26.59
N ALA A 339 -1.98 -9.78 -27.57
CA ALA A 339 -1.64 -10.25 -28.92
C ALA A 339 -2.27 -11.55 -29.46
N LEU A 340 -3.14 -11.40 -30.47
CA LEU A 340 -3.33 -12.38 -31.53
C LEU A 340 -2.76 -11.79 -32.84
N ARG A 341 -1.91 -12.57 -33.53
CA ARG A 341 -1.37 -12.21 -34.86
C ARG A 341 -2.51 -12.18 -35.90
N PRO A 342 -2.59 -11.17 -36.78
CA PRO A 342 -3.44 -11.24 -37.95
C PRO A 342 -2.79 -12.08 -39.05
N ALA A 343 -3.54 -13.05 -39.59
CA ALA A 343 -3.24 -13.64 -40.89
C ALA A 343 -3.77 -12.74 -42.01
N ALA A 344 -3.09 -12.73 -43.17
CA ALA A 344 -3.50 -12.01 -44.37
C ALA A 344 -3.67 -13.01 -45.55
N PRO A 345 -4.51 -12.70 -46.56
CA PRO A 345 -5.10 -13.71 -47.44
C PRO A 345 -4.27 -14.04 -48.69
N GLU A 346 -4.68 -15.13 -49.36
CA GLU A 346 -4.05 -15.75 -50.52
C GLU A 346 -4.13 -14.91 -51.82
N SER A 347 -3.15 -15.08 -52.71
CA SER A 347 -3.35 -15.24 -54.17
C SER A 347 -2.02 -15.45 -54.93
N ALA A 348 -1.77 -16.67 -55.43
CA ALA A 348 -1.08 -16.95 -56.72
C ALA A 348 -0.82 -18.46 -56.94
N SER A 349 -1.54 -19.03 -57.93
CA SER A 349 -1.12 -20.10 -58.88
C SER A 349 0.01 -21.11 -58.57
N GLY A 350 -0.28 -22.41 -58.76
CA GLY A 350 0.56 -23.27 -59.63
C GLY A 350 0.91 -24.69 -59.17
N ALA A 351 0.33 -25.69 -59.87
CA ALA A 351 0.83 -27.05 -60.18
C ALA A 351 1.11 -28.09 -59.05
N GLU A 352 0.35 -29.20 -59.11
CA GLU A 352 0.76 -30.64 -59.24
C GLU A 352 2.17 -31.02 -58.73
N ASP A 353 2.39 -32.07 -57.92
CA ASP A 353 1.98 -33.50 -58.03
C ASP A 353 2.49 -34.28 -56.78
N GLY A 354 2.19 -35.58 -56.62
CA GLY A 354 2.99 -36.50 -55.78
C GLY A 354 2.28 -37.29 -54.68
N ASP A 355 1.77 -38.46 -55.05
CA ASP A 355 1.20 -39.54 -54.21
C ASP A 355 2.20 -40.15 -53.18
N GLU A 356 1.74 -40.51 -51.97
CA GLU A 356 1.59 -41.92 -51.53
C GLU A 356 1.25 -42.10 -50.03
N LYS A 357 0.63 -43.25 -49.72
CA LYS A 357 0.21 -43.70 -48.38
C LYS A 357 1.35 -44.42 -47.63
N LEU A 358 1.22 -44.60 -46.31
CA LEU A 358 1.05 -45.93 -45.69
C LEU A 358 0.68 -45.85 -44.19
N LYS A 359 0.32 -47.00 -43.60
CA LYS A 359 -0.42 -47.13 -42.33
C LYS A 359 0.43 -47.53 -41.12
N GLU A 360 -0.11 -47.19 -39.94
CA GLU A 360 -0.04 -47.86 -38.62
C GLU A 360 0.03 -49.42 -38.66
N PRO A 361 0.47 -50.15 -37.58
CA PRO A 361 0.06 -49.88 -36.19
C PRO A 361 0.99 -50.22 -34.97
N VAL A 362 0.62 -49.65 -33.82
CA VAL A 362 0.49 -50.21 -32.43
C VAL A 362 1.53 -51.19 -31.86
N ASP A 363 2.04 -50.88 -30.65
CA ASP A 363 1.98 -51.82 -29.50
C ASP A 363 2.09 -51.12 -28.13
N GLU A 364 1.29 -51.56 -27.15
CA GLU A 364 1.31 -51.12 -25.74
C GLU A 364 2.06 -52.14 -24.87
N ASN A 365 2.91 -51.71 -23.92
CA ASN A 365 2.98 -52.33 -22.59
C ASN A 365 3.79 -51.50 -21.55
N GLY A 366 3.51 -51.72 -20.26
CA GLY A 366 4.49 -51.50 -19.17
C GLY A 366 4.27 -50.27 -18.29
N GLY A 367 3.41 -50.40 -17.27
CA GLY A 367 3.22 -49.37 -16.23
C GLY A 367 4.08 -49.54 -14.97
N SER A 368 3.71 -48.76 -13.94
CA SER A 368 4.26 -48.73 -12.57
C SER A 368 5.53 -47.88 -12.35
N GLY A 369 5.32 -46.63 -11.95
CA GLY A 369 6.38 -45.70 -11.54
C GLY A 369 6.68 -45.73 -10.03
N SER A 370 7.96 -45.89 -9.71
CA SER A 370 8.69 -45.39 -8.52
C SER A 370 7.92 -45.15 -7.20
N GLN A 371 8.14 -46.03 -6.23
CA GLN A 371 8.13 -45.62 -4.81
C GLN A 371 9.44 -44.88 -4.49
N THR A 372 9.36 -43.77 -3.75
CA THR A 372 10.50 -43.02 -3.23
C THR A 372 10.93 -43.52 -1.85
N PRO A 373 12.24 -43.58 -1.57
CA PRO A 373 12.73 -43.57 -0.20
C PRO A 373 13.81 -42.52 0.07
N GLY A 374 13.81 -41.99 1.30
CA GLY A 374 15.06 -41.63 1.97
C GLY A 374 15.39 -40.13 2.07
N HIS A 375 14.82 -39.48 3.08
CA HIS A 375 15.45 -38.33 3.73
C HIS A 375 16.91 -38.65 4.10
N SER A 376 17.86 -37.81 3.70
CA SER A 376 19.24 -37.85 4.20
C SER A 376 19.58 -36.53 4.88
N SER A 377 19.72 -36.58 6.20
CA SER A 377 20.11 -35.42 7.02
C SER A 377 21.60 -35.15 6.86
N PHE A 378 21.96 -33.92 6.49
CA PHE A 378 23.33 -33.44 6.71
C PHE A 378 23.48 -33.08 8.19
N GLN A 379 24.59 -33.51 8.80
CA GLN A 379 24.91 -33.25 10.20
C GLN A 379 26.33 -32.66 10.28
N ASP A 380 26.53 -31.75 11.22
CA ASP A 380 27.60 -30.75 11.19
C ASP A 380 29.02 -31.32 11.16
N VAL A 381 29.89 -30.65 10.40
CA VAL A 381 31.35 -30.74 10.56
C VAL A 381 31.81 -29.44 11.20
N ALA A 382 32.28 -29.53 12.45
CA ALA A 382 32.84 -28.41 13.18
C ALA A 382 34.26 -28.06 12.68
N LEU A 383 34.66 -26.82 12.96
CA LEU A 383 35.93 -26.16 12.63
C LEU A 383 37.18 -26.89 13.17
#